data_AF-A0A8H3B9K2-F1
#
_entry.id   AF-A0A8H3B9K2-F1
#
_cell.length_a   1.000
_cell.length_b   1.000
_cell.length_c   1.000
_cell.angle_alpha   90.00
_cell.angle_beta   90.00
_cell.angle_gamma   90.00
#
_symmetry.space_group_name_H-M   'P 1'
#
loop_
_entity.id
_entity.type
_entity.pdbx_description
1 polymer ?
#
loop_
_entity_poly.entity_id
_entity_poly.type
_entity_poly.pdbx_seq_one_letter_code
_entity_poly.pdbx_strand_id
1 'polypeptide(L)'
;MLSTKIDSVNAKYGPRITTYFNELGYNRPRELAPSLTGVHIADAVKSLVDPERATYQTFETLMALEWSPLCDHIDLILDDHGVYPLCIKLLRSVCSENRGILENAYGFMCLQFMTLALDIAKIVQGGRFSTFQEEICQLSPGHSIRLILNNHSRVLEGERIFNETDNTNLLGCYLGCEWGEDGHWTFLPQIGGCRFLDTVFLSEQLWNERKQFIKVAQVASGIFPSWGGLLYVIWHAISENHGLPDNIIGTHRDRYEGTIFEIGLRYAMCSDPREDPLVYVIINQQSCLRWTDSEPESFQSVDIEDADQVASCAIQKLRSMPTINNMNHMSTGILSYASMLLCPQSIEQHVNQLYEAAFQRAWREISVIHRTDTFRWCTFAVHLESLVTYLYLLCKKHGRHPGGAIALRTIALDWDLYELYARTLLSPLFLLGPSIETGEFVFSDEKVPSLLEVGLLI
;
A
#
# COMPACT_ATOMS: atom_id res chain seq x y z
N MET A 1 14.48 1.98 -40.46
CA MET A 1 14.95 2.76 -39.29
C MET A 1 13.97 2.73 -38.11
N LEU A 2 12.65 2.86 -38.31
CA LEU A 2 11.68 2.73 -37.20
C LEU A 2 11.56 1.30 -36.62
N SER A 3 11.53 0.27 -37.48
CA SER A 3 11.48 -1.15 -37.03
C SER A 3 12.69 -1.54 -36.16
N THR A 4 13.90 -1.24 -36.62
CA THR A 4 15.15 -1.55 -35.91
C THR A 4 15.26 -0.86 -34.55
N LYS A 5 14.66 0.33 -34.39
CA LYS A 5 14.62 1.04 -33.11
C LYS A 5 13.62 0.40 -32.14
N ILE A 6 12.47 -0.05 -32.63
CA ILE A 6 11.46 -0.78 -31.83
C ILE A 6 12.03 -2.12 -31.36
N ASP A 7 12.74 -2.84 -32.22
CA ASP A 7 13.36 -4.13 -31.88
C ASP A 7 14.44 -3.96 -30.78
N SER A 8 15.26 -2.90 -30.86
CA SER A 8 16.28 -2.61 -29.83
C SER A 8 15.67 -2.21 -28.47
N VAL A 9 14.56 -1.46 -28.47
CA VAL A 9 13.88 -1.01 -27.24
C VAL A 9 13.20 -2.18 -26.55
N ASN A 10 12.50 -3.04 -27.31
CA ASN A 10 11.87 -4.23 -26.75
C ASN A 10 12.92 -5.24 -26.26
N ALA A 11 14.10 -5.33 -26.88
CA ALA A 11 15.17 -6.19 -26.42
C ALA A 11 15.71 -5.76 -25.04
N LYS A 12 15.90 -4.45 -24.80
CA LYS A 12 16.41 -3.94 -23.51
C LYS A 12 15.32 -3.88 -22.44
N TYR A 13 14.23 -3.16 -22.73
CA TYR A 13 13.20 -2.82 -21.73
C TYR A 13 12.03 -3.81 -21.66
N GLY A 14 11.93 -4.73 -22.62
CA GLY A 14 10.82 -5.67 -22.70
C GLY A 14 9.52 -5.05 -23.21
N PRO A 15 8.43 -5.84 -23.22
CA PRO A 15 7.13 -5.36 -23.67
C PRO A 15 6.59 -4.25 -22.76
N ARG A 16 5.59 -3.53 -23.26
CA ARG A 16 4.80 -2.60 -22.42
C ARG A 16 4.18 -3.36 -21.25
N ILE A 17 4.07 -2.70 -20.10
CA ILE A 17 3.61 -3.37 -18.87
C ILE A 17 2.22 -4.00 -19.00
N THR A 18 1.33 -3.37 -19.77
CA THR A 18 -0.02 -3.90 -20.04
C THR A 18 0.03 -5.19 -20.86
N THR A 19 0.88 -5.25 -21.88
CA THR A 19 1.13 -6.47 -22.67
C THR A 19 1.77 -7.54 -21.78
N TYR A 20 2.76 -7.17 -20.97
CA TYR A 20 3.43 -8.10 -20.05
C TYR A 20 2.44 -8.79 -19.10
N PHE A 21 1.49 -8.04 -18.52
CA PHE A 21 0.46 -8.63 -17.66
C PHE A 21 -0.55 -9.47 -18.42
N ASN A 22 -1.03 -9.02 -19.57
CA ASN A 22 -2.02 -9.75 -20.36
C ASN A 22 -1.49 -11.09 -20.88
N GLU A 23 -0.20 -11.17 -21.18
CA GLU A 23 0.47 -12.38 -21.65
C GLU A 23 0.97 -13.27 -20.49
N LEU A 24 0.61 -12.93 -19.25
CA LEU A 24 1.10 -13.61 -18.04
C LEU A 24 2.63 -13.68 -17.98
N GLY A 25 3.32 -12.65 -18.50
CA GLY A 25 4.77 -12.58 -18.56
C GLY A 25 5.43 -12.74 -17.19
N TYR A 26 4.74 -12.36 -16.12
CA TYR A 26 5.16 -12.56 -14.73
C TYR A 26 5.32 -14.03 -14.31
N ASN A 27 4.85 -15.01 -15.11
CA ASN A 27 5.13 -16.43 -14.90
C ASN A 27 6.49 -16.88 -15.46
N ARG A 28 7.12 -16.08 -16.33
CA ARG A 28 8.43 -16.39 -16.94
C ARG A 28 9.51 -16.75 -15.91
N PRO A 29 9.69 -16.03 -14.78
CA PRO A 29 10.69 -16.40 -13.78
C PRO A 29 10.53 -17.83 -13.26
N ARG A 30 9.28 -18.28 -13.04
CA ARG A 30 8.95 -19.65 -12.65
C ARG A 30 9.34 -20.67 -13.72
N GLU A 31 9.06 -20.36 -14.99
CA GLU A 31 9.37 -21.23 -16.12
C GLU A 31 10.88 -21.36 -16.34
N LEU A 32 11.63 -20.29 -16.08
CA LEU A 32 13.09 -20.27 -16.17
C LEU A 32 13.75 -21.05 -15.03
N ALA A 33 13.14 -21.06 -13.84
CA ALA A 33 13.77 -21.56 -12.61
C ALA A 33 14.44 -22.95 -12.74
N PRO A 34 13.83 -23.97 -13.37
CA PRO A 34 14.44 -25.29 -13.52
C PRO A 34 15.67 -25.34 -14.43
N SER A 35 15.88 -24.32 -15.27
CA SER A 35 16.94 -24.28 -16.29
C SER A 35 18.16 -23.44 -15.89
N LEU A 36 18.03 -22.63 -14.85
CA LEU A 36 19.10 -21.76 -14.38
C LEU A 36 19.90 -22.44 -13.25
N THR A 37 21.00 -21.82 -12.88
CA THR A 37 21.89 -22.24 -11.80
C THR A 37 22.36 -21.02 -11.03
N GLY A 38 22.99 -21.19 -9.86
CA GLY A 38 23.57 -20.07 -9.10
C GLY A 38 24.56 -19.21 -9.90
N VAL A 39 25.24 -19.77 -10.92
CA VAL A 39 26.12 -18.99 -11.81
C VAL A 39 25.33 -17.97 -12.63
N HIS A 40 24.17 -18.38 -13.17
CA HIS A 40 23.31 -17.48 -13.93
C HIS A 40 22.77 -16.33 -13.05
N ILE A 41 22.45 -16.62 -11.79
CA ILE A 41 22.03 -15.61 -10.81
C ILE A 41 23.19 -14.65 -10.52
N ALA A 42 24.38 -15.17 -10.21
CA ALA A 42 25.55 -14.34 -9.94
C ALA A 42 25.91 -13.43 -11.11
N ASP A 43 25.81 -13.93 -12.35
CA ASP A 43 26.04 -13.13 -13.56
C ASP A 43 24.94 -12.07 -13.75
N ALA A 44 23.67 -12.40 -13.45
CA ALA A 44 22.58 -11.44 -13.48
C ALA A 44 22.78 -10.32 -12.44
N VAL A 45 23.19 -10.64 -11.21
CA VAL A 45 23.53 -9.65 -10.16
C VAL A 45 24.67 -8.75 -10.63
N LYS A 46 25.75 -9.32 -11.17
CA LYS A 46 26.88 -8.54 -11.72
C LYS A 46 26.47 -7.61 -12.86
N SER A 47 25.50 -8.02 -13.68
CA SER A 47 25.02 -7.20 -14.80
C SER A 47 24.31 -5.92 -14.34
N LEU A 48 23.81 -5.85 -13.10
CA LEU A 48 23.17 -4.66 -12.55
C LEU A 48 24.10 -3.44 -12.45
N VAL A 49 25.42 -3.66 -12.45
CA VAL A 49 26.44 -2.59 -12.39
C VAL A 49 26.47 -1.74 -13.67
N ASP A 50 26.15 -2.35 -14.81
CA ASP A 50 26.23 -1.77 -16.15
C ASP A 50 24.82 -1.60 -16.77
N PRO A 51 24.29 -0.36 -16.85
CA PRO A 51 22.97 -0.09 -17.43
C PRO A 51 22.77 -0.56 -18.87
N GLU A 52 23.85 -0.76 -19.64
CA GLU A 52 23.74 -1.26 -21.02
C GLU A 52 23.61 -2.78 -21.09
N ARG A 53 23.99 -3.50 -20.03
CA ARG A 53 23.89 -4.96 -19.96
C ARG A 53 22.62 -5.44 -19.29
N ALA A 54 22.13 -4.70 -18.30
CA ALA A 54 20.91 -5.05 -17.61
C ALA A 54 19.70 -4.89 -18.55
N THR A 55 18.97 -5.98 -18.77
CA THR A 55 17.73 -6.01 -19.56
C THR A 55 16.56 -6.48 -18.71
N TYR A 56 15.34 -6.47 -19.25
CA TYR A 56 14.19 -7.00 -18.50
C TYR A 56 14.35 -8.50 -18.20
N GLN A 57 15.05 -9.26 -19.07
CA GLN A 57 15.36 -10.68 -18.87
C GLN A 57 16.36 -10.90 -17.73
N THR A 58 17.24 -9.92 -17.47
CA THR A 58 18.08 -9.92 -16.26
C THR A 58 17.20 -10.00 -15.02
N PHE A 59 16.15 -9.19 -14.94
CA PHE A 59 15.23 -9.23 -13.80
C PHE A 59 14.34 -10.46 -13.80
N GLU A 60 13.93 -11.01 -14.94
CA GLU A 60 13.25 -12.33 -14.97
C GLU A 60 14.15 -13.45 -14.41
N THR A 61 15.45 -13.40 -14.71
CA THR A 61 16.45 -14.33 -14.17
C THR A 61 16.60 -14.15 -12.66
N LEU A 62 16.68 -12.92 -12.18
CA LEU A 62 16.78 -12.62 -10.74
C LEU A 62 15.52 -13.01 -9.97
N MET A 63 14.33 -12.72 -10.51
CA MET A 63 13.06 -13.11 -9.89
C MET A 63 12.85 -14.63 -9.89
N ALA A 64 13.62 -15.40 -10.67
CA ALA A 64 13.59 -16.86 -10.59
C ALA A 64 14.11 -17.39 -9.24
N LEU A 65 14.85 -16.57 -8.47
CA LEU A 65 15.23 -16.85 -7.08
C LEU A 65 14.04 -17.11 -6.16
N GLU A 66 12.83 -16.66 -6.52
CA GLU A 66 11.64 -16.97 -5.74
C GLU A 66 11.23 -18.45 -5.79
N TRP A 67 11.85 -19.26 -6.66
CA TRP A 67 11.38 -20.61 -6.98
C TRP A 67 12.46 -21.67 -6.73
N SER A 68 12.05 -22.80 -6.12
CA SER A 68 12.92 -23.96 -5.90
C SER A 68 13.31 -24.63 -7.23
N PRO A 69 14.60 -25.00 -7.40
CA PRO A 69 15.66 -25.01 -6.39
C PRO A 69 16.52 -23.73 -6.33
N LEU A 70 16.29 -22.74 -7.20
CA LEU A 70 17.15 -21.55 -7.25
C LEU A 70 17.13 -20.69 -6.00
N CYS A 71 16.06 -20.78 -5.21
CA CYS A 71 15.96 -20.09 -3.93
C CYS A 71 17.11 -20.42 -2.96
N ASP A 72 17.80 -21.54 -3.14
CA ASP A 72 18.98 -21.90 -2.34
C ASP A 72 20.15 -20.92 -2.54
N HIS A 73 20.08 -20.07 -3.57
CA HIS A 73 21.06 -19.04 -3.90
C HIS A 73 20.57 -17.61 -3.58
N ILE A 74 19.54 -17.47 -2.74
CA ILE A 74 18.97 -16.17 -2.38
C ILE A 74 19.97 -15.26 -1.65
N ASP A 75 21.00 -15.82 -1.02
CA ASP A 75 22.09 -15.09 -0.37
C ASP A 75 22.93 -14.25 -1.35
N LEU A 76 22.92 -14.58 -2.64
CA LEU A 76 23.62 -13.80 -3.67
C LEU A 76 23.12 -12.34 -3.80
N ILE A 77 21.92 -12.03 -3.29
CA ILE A 77 21.39 -10.65 -3.31
C ILE A 77 21.90 -9.80 -2.13
N LEU A 78 22.58 -10.43 -1.16
CA LEU A 78 23.15 -9.80 0.03
C LEU A 78 24.64 -9.44 -0.14
N ASP A 79 25.14 -9.47 -1.37
CA ASP A 79 26.55 -9.23 -1.72
C ASP A 79 26.98 -7.76 -1.49
N ASP A 80 28.29 -7.54 -1.31
CA ASP A 80 28.93 -6.28 -0.89
C ASP A 80 28.63 -5.09 -1.83
N HIS A 81 28.23 -5.36 -3.08
CA HIS A 81 27.93 -4.33 -4.07
C HIS A 81 26.57 -3.65 -3.89
N GLY A 82 25.66 -4.26 -3.13
CA GLY A 82 24.36 -3.68 -2.78
C GLY A 82 23.36 -3.61 -3.94
N VAL A 83 22.36 -4.48 -3.94
CA VAL A 83 21.37 -4.55 -5.04
C VAL A 83 20.44 -3.35 -5.12
N TYR A 84 20.10 -2.71 -4.00
CA TYR A 84 19.17 -1.57 -3.97
C TYR A 84 19.71 -0.34 -4.73
N PRO A 85 20.89 0.21 -4.40
CA PRO A 85 21.43 1.37 -5.11
C PRO A 85 21.70 1.07 -6.60
N LEU A 86 22.06 -0.17 -6.94
CA LEU A 86 22.21 -0.57 -8.34
C LEU A 86 20.88 -0.52 -9.09
N CYS A 87 19.80 -1.04 -8.50
CA CYS A 87 18.46 -0.94 -9.10
C CYS A 87 18.02 0.52 -9.27
N ILE A 88 18.27 1.39 -8.29
CA ILE A 88 17.96 2.83 -8.41
C ILE A 88 18.76 3.48 -9.55
N LYS A 89 20.06 3.17 -9.68
CA LYS A 89 20.89 3.66 -10.80
C LYS A 89 20.30 3.25 -12.15
N LEU A 90 19.82 2.01 -12.27
CA LEU A 90 19.16 1.50 -13.48
C LEU A 90 17.85 2.25 -13.75
N LEU A 91 17.00 2.46 -12.75
CA LEU A 91 15.76 3.24 -12.90
C LEU A 91 16.04 4.70 -13.31
N ARG A 92 17.07 5.34 -12.74
CA ARG A 92 17.51 6.68 -13.17
C ARG A 92 17.92 6.69 -14.64
N SER A 93 18.58 5.64 -15.13
CA SER A 93 18.94 5.53 -16.55
C SER A 93 17.71 5.44 -17.46
N VAL A 94 16.67 4.70 -17.05
CA VAL A 94 15.38 4.64 -17.77
C VAL A 94 14.76 6.03 -17.87
N CYS A 95 14.70 6.76 -16.76
CA CYS A 95 14.16 8.13 -16.74
C CYS A 95 14.97 9.09 -17.61
N SER A 96 16.30 8.94 -17.67
CA SER A 96 17.18 9.78 -18.51
C SER A 96 16.91 9.61 -20.01
N GLU A 97 16.32 8.49 -20.42
CA GLU A 97 15.85 8.23 -21.78
C GLU A 97 14.41 8.73 -22.04
N ASN A 98 13.85 9.53 -21.13
CA ASN A 98 12.46 10.01 -21.14
C ASN A 98 11.42 8.88 -21.15
N ARG A 99 11.66 7.82 -20.38
CA ARG A 99 10.74 6.69 -20.20
C ARG A 99 10.24 6.62 -18.76
N GLY A 100 9.01 6.16 -18.60
CA GLY A 100 8.46 5.86 -17.28
C GLY A 100 9.03 4.55 -16.72
N ILE A 101 9.29 4.51 -15.42
CA ILE A 101 9.70 3.29 -14.70
C ILE A 101 8.59 2.24 -14.68
N LEU A 102 7.32 2.60 -14.93
CA LEU A 102 6.20 1.66 -15.05
C LEU A 102 5.66 1.54 -16.49
N GLU A 103 6.40 2.04 -17.49
CA GLU A 103 5.98 1.95 -18.91
C GLU A 103 6.16 0.52 -19.48
N ASN A 104 7.27 -0.12 -19.13
CA ASN A 104 7.69 -1.43 -19.65
C ASN A 104 7.94 -2.43 -18.52
N ALA A 105 8.03 -3.73 -18.89
CA ALA A 105 8.32 -4.82 -17.95
C ALA A 105 9.60 -4.58 -17.13
N TYR A 106 10.62 -3.96 -17.72
CA TYR A 106 11.90 -3.67 -17.07
C TYR A 106 11.78 -2.99 -15.70
N GLY A 107 11.17 -1.81 -15.65
CA GLY A 107 11.15 -1.04 -14.42
C GLY A 107 10.20 -1.65 -13.39
N PHE A 108 9.09 -2.25 -13.82
CA PHE A 108 8.25 -3.07 -12.95
C PHE A 108 9.03 -4.23 -12.30
N MET A 109 9.73 -5.04 -13.09
CA MET A 109 10.49 -6.19 -12.58
C MET A 109 11.67 -5.75 -11.71
N CYS A 110 12.26 -4.59 -12.00
CA CYS A 110 13.25 -3.96 -11.14
C CYS A 110 12.66 -3.64 -9.75
N LEU A 111 11.47 -3.03 -9.69
CA LEU A 111 10.77 -2.77 -8.42
C LEU A 111 10.39 -4.05 -7.68
N GLN A 112 9.99 -5.12 -8.40
CA GLN A 112 9.72 -6.42 -7.78
C GLN A 112 10.98 -7.03 -7.15
N PHE A 113 12.09 -6.99 -7.88
CA PHE A 113 13.36 -7.49 -7.38
C PHE A 113 13.85 -6.68 -6.18
N MET A 114 13.68 -5.35 -6.19
CA MET A 114 13.95 -4.52 -5.02
C MET A 114 13.08 -4.93 -3.83
N THR A 115 11.80 -5.22 -4.05
CA THR A 115 10.88 -5.65 -2.98
C THR A 115 11.31 -6.98 -2.37
N LEU A 116 11.69 -7.96 -3.21
CA LEU A 116 12.27 -9.23 -2.76
C LEU A 116 13.53 -9.01 -1.92
N ALA A 117 14.46 -8.18 -2.40
CA ALA A 117 15.69 -7.88 -1.69
C ALA A 117 15.43 -7.20 -0.33
N LEU A 118 14.46 -6.30 -0.26
CA LEU A 118 14.05 -5.64 1.00
C LEU A 118 13.51 -6.65 2.01
N ASP A 119 12.67 -7.59 1.59
CA ASP A 119 12.12 -8.62 2.48
C ASP A 119 13.21 -9.55 3.03
N ILE A 120 14.15 -9.96 2.18
CA ILE A 120 15.30 -10.75 2.62
C ILE A 120 16.19 -9.93 3.57
N ALA A 121 16.46 -8.65 3.27
CA ALA A 121 17.24 -7.77 4.14
C ALA A 121 16.62 -7.63 5.54
N LYS A 122 15.29 -7.47 5.63
CA LYS A 122 14.58 -7.44 6.92
C LYS A 122 14.74 -8.74 7.70
N ILE A 123 14.69 -9.89 7.03
CA ILE A 123 14.89 -11.21 7.67
C ILE A 123 16.31 -11.35 8.20
N VAL A 124 17.31 -10.89 7.45
CA VAL A 124 18.71 -10.86 7.88
C VAL A 124 18.89 -9.93 9.08
N GLN A 125 18.36 -8.71 9.00
CA GLN A 125 18.38 -7.73 10.08
C GLN A 125 17.70 -8.27 11.36
N GLY A 126 16.62 -9.04 11.20
CA GLY A 126 15.93 -9.73 12.29
C GLY A 126 16.67 -10.95 12.85
N GLY A 127 17.82 -11.33 12.30
CA GLY A 127 18.61 -12.49 12.73
C GLY A 127 17.97 -13.84 12.41
N ARG A 128 17.07 -13.91 11.42
CA ARG A 128 16.29 -15.13 11.08
C ARG A 128 16.69 -15.77 9.77
N PHE A 129 17.75 -15.27 9.12
CA PHE A 129 18.13 -15.74 7.79
C PHE A 129 18.49 -17.22 7.73
N SER A 130 19.21 -17.74 8.73
CA SER A 130 19.59 -19.16 8.77
C SER A 130 18.36 -20.07 8.82
N THR A 131 17.38 -19.77 9.68
CA THR A 131 16.12 -20.52 9.78
C THR A 131 15.31 -20.40 8.50
N PHE A 132 15.24 -19.21 7.92
CA PHE A 132 14.60 -18.99 6.62
C PHE A 132 15.26 -19.84 5.52
N GLN A 133 16.59 -19.88 5.44
CA GLN A 133 17.33 -20.69 4.48
C GLN A 133 17.06 -22.19 4.67
N GLU A 134 17.04 -22.68 5.91
CA GLU A 134 16.72 -24.08 6.21
C GLU A 134 15.32 -24.48 5.73
N GLU A 135 14.33 -23.59 5.86
CA GLU A 135 12.96 -23.83 5.39
C GLU A 135 12.85 -23.84 3.86
N ILE A 136 13.50 -22.89 3.16
CA ILE A 136 13.41 -22.83 1.69
C ILE A 136 14.16 -23.99 1.02
N CYS A 137 15.27 -24.46 1.59
CA CYS A 137 16.03 -25.62 1.09
C CYS A 137 15.21 -26.92 1.15
N GLN A 138 14.13 -26.97 1.93
CA GLN A 138 13.23 -28.12 2.04
C GLN A 138 12.09 -28.09 1.00
N LEU A 139 11.99 -27.02 0.21
CA LEU A 139 10.95 -26.91 -0.80
C LEU A 139 11.15 -27.91 -1.93
N SER A 140 10.05 -28.56 -2.30
CA SER A 140 10.02 -29.40 -3.50
C SER A 140 10.21 -28.53 -4.75
N PRO A 141 10.86 -29.05 -5.82
CA PRO A 141 11.09 -28.30 -7.05
C PRO A 141 9.81 -27.65 -7.60
N GLY A 142 9.94 -26.42 -8.10
CA GLY A 142 8.84 -25.65 -8.67
C GLY A 142 7.88 -25.01 -7.65
N HIS A 143 8.16 -25.12 -6.35
CA HIS A 143 7.46 -24.36 -5.31
C HIS A 143 8.11 -22.99 -5.10
N SER A 144 7.29 -21.99 -4.76
CA SER A 144 7.76 -20.63 -4.48
C SER A 144 8.04 -20.44 -3.00
N ILE A 145 9.08 -19.66 -2.68
CA ILE A 145 9.40 -19.22 -1.30
C ILE A 145 8.41 -18.20 -0.76
N ARG A 146 7.52 -17.64 -1.58
CA ARG A 146 6.65 -16.50 -1.25
C ARG A 146 5.88 -16.68 0.06
N LEU A 147 5.35 -17.87 0.33
CA LEU A 147 4.62 -18.12 1.59
C LEU A 147 5.55 -18.04 2.80
N ILE A 148 6.73 -18.66 2.72
CA ILE A 148 7.74 -18.65 3.78
C ILE A 148 8.25 -17.22 3.98
N LEU A 149 8.65 -16.54 2.90
CA LEU A 149 9.12 -15.15 2.89
C LEU A 149 8.11 -14.22 3.57
N ASN A 150 6.84 -14.30 3.16
CA ASN A 150 5.77 -13.50 3.76
C ASN A 150 5.62 -13.79 5.24
N ASN A 151 5.59 -15.07 5.66
CA ASN A 151 5.43 -15.39 7.07
C ASN A 151 6.58 -14.80 7.90
N HIS A 152 7.83 -14.96 7.47
CA HIS A 152 8.98 -14.41 8.18
C HIS A 152 8.96 -12.88 8.21
N SER A 153 8.74 -12.21 7.08
CA SER A 153 8.67 -10.73 7.04
C SER A 153 7.51 -10.20 7.88
N ARG A 154 6.30 -10.76 7.75
CA ARG A 154 5.11 -10.29 8.46
C ARG A 154 5.18 -10.52 9.96
N VAL A 155 5.80 -11.62 10.41
CA VAL A 155 6.01 -11.84 11.85
C VAL A 155 6.96 -10.78 12.40
N LEU A 156 8.05 -10.46 11.70
CA LEU A 156 8.98 -9.42 12.13
C LEU A 156 8.31 -8.03 12.17
N GLU A 157 7.52 -7.70 11.15
CA GLU A 157 6.69 -6.48 11.13
C GLU A 157 5.70 -6.47 12.29
N GLY A 158 5.03 -7.60 12.54
CA GLY A 158 4.14 -7.86 13.66
C GLY A 158 4.75 -7.52 15.01
N GLU A 159 5.91 -8.12 15.28
CA GLU A 159 6.65 -8.00 16.52
C GLU A 159 7.15 -6.57 16.78
N ARG A 160 7.56 -5.85 15.73
CA ARG A 160 8.23 -4.55 15.87
C ARG A 160 7.30 -3.35 15.71
N ILE A 161 6.26 -3.47 14.90
CA ILE A 161 5.36 -2.34 14.61
C ILE A 161 4.16 -2.35 15.56
N PHE A 162 3.63 -3.52 15.92
CA PHE A 162 2.35 -3.62 16.65
C PHE A 162 2.48 -4.03 18.11
N ASN A 163 3.58 -4.67 18.54
CA ASN A 163 3.77 -5.03 19.95
C ASN A 163 4.48 -3.94 20.79
N GLU A 164 5.10 -2.95 20.15
CA GLU A 164 5.87 -1.88 20.81
C GLU A 164 5.23 -0.48 20.57
N THR A 165 3.90 -0.39 20.69
CA THR A 165 3.11 0.82 20.35
C THR A 165 3.48 2.09 21.12
N ASP A 166 4.21 1.97 22.22
CA ASP A 166 4.61 3.11 23.07
C ASP A 166 5.98 3.72 22.68
N ASN A 167 6.68 3.21 21.66
CA ASN A 167 8.03 3.67 21.34
C ASN A 167 8.29 3.84 19.83
N THR A 168 7.91 5.01 19.29
CA THR A 168 8.16 5.40 17.89
C THR A 168 9.63 5.35 17.48
N ASN A 169 10.57 5.52 18.42
CA ASN A 169 12.01 5.40 18.15
C ASN A 169 12.47 3.96 17.79
N LEU A 170 11.63 2.92 17.98
CA LEU A 170 11.98 1.53 17.66
C LEU A 170 11.64 1.11 16.22
N LEU A 171 10.84 1.88 15.47
CA LEU A 171 10.54 1.56 14.07
C LEU A 171 11.77 1.69 13.16
N GLY A 172 12.69 2.61 13.46
CA GLY A 172 13.97 2.72 12.75
C GLY A 172 14.95 1.60 13.06
N CYS A 173 14.90 1.06 14.28
CA CYS A 173 15.70 -0.10 14.67
C CYS A 173 15.30 -1.37 13.90
N TYR A 174 14.05 -1.49 13.47
CA TYR A 174 13.55 -2.63 12.71
C TYR A 174 14.25 -2.78 11.35
N LEU A 175 14.39 -1.68 10.61
CA LEU A 175 15.02 -1.68 9.29
C LEU A 175 16.56 -1.74 9.38
N GLY A 176 17.12 -1.49 10.56
CA GLY A 176 18.53 -1.17 10.71
C GLY A 176 18.84 0.18 10.07
N CYS A 177 19.70 0.97 10.70
CA CYS A 177 20.12 2.25 10.14
C CYS A 177 21.61 2.49 10.37
N GLU A 178 22.23 3.14 9.40
CA GLU A 178 23.60 3.61 9.46
C GLU A 178 23.64 5.09 9.08
N TRP A 179 24.47 5.85 9.77
CA TRP A 179 24.69 7.25 9.44
C TRP A 179 25.63 7.36 8.25
N GLY A 180 25.13 7.84 7.12
CA GLY A 180 25.89 7.99 5.88
C GLY A 180 26.87 9.15 5.91
N GLU A 181 27.92 9.07 5.08
CA GLU A 181 28.88 10.17 4.87
C GLU A 181 28.22 11.41 4.26
N ASP A 182 27.10 11.23 3.57
CA ASP A 182 26.25 12.28 3.01
C ASP A 182 25.40 13.00 4.07
N GLY A 183 25.56 12.64 5.36
CA GLY A 183 24.84 13.26 6.46
C GLY A 183 23.39 12.78 6.57
N HIS A 184 23.06 11.63 5.99
CA HIS A 184 21.72 11.05 6.02
C HIS A 184 21.71 9.63 6.58
N TRP A 185 20.65 9.27 7.29
CA TRP A 185 20.35 7.89 7.65
C TRP A 185 20.10 7.05 6.41
N THR A 186 20.78 5.91 6.34
CA THR A 186 20.62 4.88 5.33
C THR A 186 20.08 3.62 6.00
N PHE A 187 19.06 2.99 5.40
CA PHE A 187 18.35 1.85 5.99
C PHE A 187 18.67 0.53 5.28
N LEU A 188 18.60 -0.62 5.97
CA LEU A 188 18.87 -1.94 5.40
C LEU A 188 20.26 -2.03 4.72
N PRO A 189 21.37 -1.90 5.47
CA PRO A 189 22.73 -1.91 4.92
C PRO A 189 23.08 -3.22 4.20
N GLN A 190 22.40 -4.33 4.51
CA GLN A 190 22.63 -5.66 3.93
C GLN A 190 22.39 -5.74 2.41
N ILE A 191 21.70 -4.75 1.84
CA ILE A 191 21.46 -4.63 0.39
C ILE A 191 22.12 -3.38 -0.21
N GLY A 192 23.14 -2.85 0.47
CA GLY A 192 23.86 -1.63 0.10
C GLY A 192 23.24 -0.33 0.59
N GLY A 193 22.12 -0.42 1.31
CA GLY A 193 21.47 0.71 1.94
C GLY A 193 20.44 1.44 1.06
N CYS A 194 19.26 1.66 1.63
CA CYS A 194 18.22 2.54 1.13
C CYS A 194 18.56 3.98 1.53
N ARG A 195 19.28 4.68 0.66
CA ARG A 195 19.73 6.05 0.87
C ARG A 195 18.58 7.03 0.69
N PHE A 196 18.61 8.12 1.46
CA PHE A 196 17.56 9.14 1.42
C PHE A 196 17.27 9.66 0.01
N LEU A 197 18.30 10.09 -0.74
CA LEU A 197 18.13 10.64 -2.09
C LEU A 197 17.61 9.62 -3.12
N ASP A 198 17.85 8.34 -2.87
CA ASP A 198 17.34 7.25 -3.71
C ASP A 198 15.86 6.98 -3.41
N THR A 199 15.47 7.01 -2.14
CA THR A 199 14.07 6.89 -1.73
C THR A 199 13.22 8.10 -2.16
N VAL A 200 13.78 9.31 -2.11
CA VAL A 200 13.11 10.52 -2.62
C VAL A 200 12.90 10.42 -4.13
N PHE A 201 13.94 10.04 -4.88
CA PHE A 201 13.81 9.81 -6.32
C PHE A 201 12.70 8.80 -6.64
N LEU A 202 12.69 7.66 -5.95
CA LEU A 202 11.70 6.63 -6.20
C LEU A 202 10.27 7.12 -5.87
N SER A 203 10.08 7.81 -4.75
CA SER A 203 8.80 8.43 -4.39
C SER A 203 8.32 9.41 -5.47
N GLU A 204 9.19 10.29 -5.97
CA GLU A 204 8.84 11.23 -7.03
C GLU A 204 8.45 10.52 -8.34
N GLN A 205 9.18 9.47 -8.74
CA GLN A 205 8.83 8.73 -9.96
C GLN A 205 7.48 8.00 -9.83
N LEU A 206 7.24 7.35 -8.69
CA LEU A 206 5.94 6.70 -8.43
C LEU A 206 4.78 7.69 -8.45
N TRP A 207 5.01 8.93 -7.97
CA TRP A 207 4.03 10.01 -8.03
C TRP A 207 3.79 10.55 -9.43
N ASN A 208 4.87 10.78 -10.19
CA ASN A 208 4.78 11.22 -11.58
C ASN A 208 4.00 10.20 -12.42
N GLU A 209 4.12 8.91 -12.09
CA GLU A 209 3.43 7.80 -12.74
C GLU A 209 2.21 7.30 -11.96
N ARG A 210 1.65 8.08 -11.02
CA ARG A 210 0.59 7.63 -10.08
C ARG A 210 -0.61 6.92 -10.72
N LYS A 211 -1.03 7.34 -11.92
CA LYS A 211 -2.09 6.68 -12.71
C LYS A 211 -1.70 5.27 -13.13
N GLN A 212 -0.46 5.10 -13.59
CA GLN A 212 0.06 3.81 -14.00
C GLN A 212 0.39 2.96 -12.75
N PHE A 213 0.91 3.57 -11.70
CA PHE A 213 1.18 2.94 -10.41
C PHE A 213 -0.03 2.20 -9.86
N ILE A 214 -1.20 2.85 -9.75
CA ILE A 214 -2.38 2.16 -9.20
C ILE A 214 -2.87 1.01 -10.10
N LYS A 215 -2.76 1.12 -11.44
CA LYS A 215 -3.07 0.00 -12.37
C LYS A 215 -2.12 -1.18 -12.14
N VAL A 216 -0.83 -0.88 -12.07
CA VAL A 216 0.22 -1.89 -11.88
C VAL A 216 0.08 -2.54 -10.51
N ALA A 217 -0.08 -1.74 -9.45
CA ALA A 217 -0.23 -2.21 -8.09
C ALA A 217 -1.47 -3.08 -7.88
N GLN A 218 -2.58 -2.79 -8.58
CA GLN A 218 -3.79 -3.63 -8.54
C GLN A 218 -3.58 -5.03 -9.10
N VAL A 219 -2.76 -5.16 -10.15
CA VAL A 219 -2.38 -6.47 -10.70
C VAL A 219 -1.32 -7.11 -9.82
N ALA A 220 -0.32 -6.33 -9.42
CA ALA A 220 0.83 -6.79 -8.66
C ALA A 220 0.44 -7.28 -7.27
N SER A 221 -0.41 -6.60 -6.51
CA SER A 221 -0.73 -6.98 -5.12
C SER A 221 -1.26 -8.41 -4.97
N GLY A 222 -1.97 -8.92 -5.98
CA GLY A 222 -2.41 -10.33 -6.02
C GLY A 222 -1.27 -11.31 -6.31
N ILE A 223 -0.28 -10.91 -7.12
CA ILE A 223 0.77 -11.79 -7.69
C ILE A 223 2.09 -11.69 -6.92
N PHE A 224 2.42 -10.51 -6.43
CA PHE A 224 3.65 -10.11 -5.76
C PHE A 224 3.27 -9.26 -4.55
N PRO A 225 3.26 -9.84 -3.34
CA PRO A 225 3.00 -9.08 -2.15
C PRO A 225 4.24 -8.27 -1.78
N SER A 226 4.13 -7.47 -0.73
CA SER A 226 5.20 -6.71 -0.07
C SER A 226 5.53 -5.34 -0.66
N TRP A 227 4.73 -4.83 -1.58
CA TRP A 227 4.87 -3.42 -2.01
C TRP A 227 4.63 -2.44 -0.85
N GLY A 228 3.75 -2.79 0.09
CA GLY A 228 3.60 -2.05 1.35
C GLY A 228 4.91 -2.00 2.16
N GLY A 229 5.75 -3.04 2.07
CA GLY A 229 7.08 -3.06 2.68
C GLY A 229 8.05 -2.09 2.01
N LEU A 230 8.05 -2.03 0.67
CA LEU A 230 8.83 -1.04 -0.08
C LEU A 230 8.39 0.39 0.26
N LEU A 231 7.07 0.66 0.24
CA LEU A 231 6.53 1.97 0.58
C LEU A 231 6.83 2.36 2.02
N TYR A 232 6.79 1.40 2.94
CA TYR A 232 7.15 1.63 4.34
C TYR A 232 8.61 2.06 4.48
N VAL A 233 9.55 1.41 3.78
CA VAL A 233 10.97 1.79 3.78
C VAL A 233 11.17 3.19 3.19
N ILE A 234 10.48 3.53 2.10
CA ILE A 234 10.54 4.88 1.50
C ILE A 234 10.01 5.93 2.49
N TRP A 235 8.84 5.68 3.08
CA TRP A 235 8.22 6.57 4.07
C TRP A 235 9.14 6.78 5.28
N HIS A 236 9.74 5.71 5.80
CA HIS A 236 10.62 5.75 6.96
C HIS A 236 11.92 6.50 6.63
N ALA A 237 12.53 6.24 5.47
CA ALA A 237 13.74 6.92 5.04
C ALA A 237 13.52 8.43 4.85
N ILE A 238 12.35 8.81 4.32
CA ILE A 238 11.94 10.21 4.21
C ILE A 238 11.76 10.82 5.61
N SER A 239 10.96 10.17 6.47
CA SER A 239 10.59 10.65 7.80
C SER A 239 11.78 10.87 8.74
N GLU A 240 12.72 9.92 8.83
CA GLU A 240 13.86 9.97 9.76
C GLU A 240 14.96 10.95 9.32
N ASN A 241 15.07 11.21 8.02
CA ASN A 241 16.03 12.18 7.50
C ASN A 241 15.52 13.63 7.55
N HIS A 242 14.31 13.83 8.07
CA HIS A 242 13.76 15.16 8.29
C HIS A 242 14.30 15.80 9.59
N GLY A 243 14.59 17.10 9.54
CA GLY A 243 15.11 17.87 10.68
C GLY A 243 16.64 17.97 10.77
N LEU A 244 17.37 17.40 9.80
CA LEU A 244 18.81 17.54 9.69
C LEU A 244 19.20 18.94 9.17
N PRO A 245 20.34 19.51 9.62
CA PRO A 245 20.59 20.96 9.59
C PRO A 245 20.82 21.60 8.22
N ASP A 246 20.78 20.84 7.12
CA ASP A 246 21.08 21.38 5.80
C ASP A 246 19.84 22.07 5.18
N ASN A 247 19.95 23.41 5.15
CA ASN A 247 18.98 24.46 4.79
C ASN A 247 18.30 24.37 3.40
N ILE A 248 18.25 23.21 2.75
CA ILE A 248 17.61 23.02 1.44
C ILE A 248 16.22 22.35 1.58
N ILE A 249 15.93 21.66 2.69
CA ILE A 249 14.79 20.73 2.80
C ILE A 249 13.58 21.30 3.58
N GLY A 250 13.75 22.39 4.33
CA GLY A 250 12.70 22.96 5.19
C GLY A 250 11.39 23.34 4.47
N THR A 251 11.45 23.66 3.18
CA THR A 251 10.27 24.00 2.35
C THR A 251 9.74 22.82 1.50
N HIS A 252 10.43 21.68 1.49
CA HIS A 252 10.06 20.51 0.68
C HIS A 252 9.55 19.32 1.50
N ARG A 253 9.58 19.42 2.84
CA ARG A 253 9.05 18.40 3.76
C ARG A 253 7.62 18.01 3.41
N ASP A 254 6.70 18.98 3.45
CA ASP A 254 5.27 18.76 3.20
C ASP A 254 5.03 18.14 1.81
N ARG A 255 5.91 18.45 0.86
CA ARG A 255 5.85 17.88 -0.49
C ARG A 255 6.21 16.40 -0.49
N TYR A 256 7.34 16.00 0.08
CA TYR A 256 7.77 14.60 0.04
C TYR A 256 6.93 13.69 0.93
N GLU A 257 6.65 14.14 2.16
CA GLU A 257 5.76 13.43 3.08
C GLU A 257 4.34 13.32 2.48
N GLY A 258 3.81 14.42 1.89
CA GLY A 258 2.53 14.40 1.20
C GLY A 258 2.51 13.47 -0.01
N THR A 259 3.61 13.43 -0.76
CA THR A 259 3.74 12.55 -1.92
C THR A 259 3.72 11.07 -1.52
N ILE A 260 4.52 10.66 -0.54
CA ILE A 260 4.52 9.26 -0.09
C ILE A 260 3.21 8.88 0.60
N PHE A 261 2.58 9.81 1.32
CA PHE A 261 1.26 9.63 1.90
C PHE A 261 0.20 9.34 0.84
N GLU A 262 0.14 10.15 -0.23
CA GLU A 262 -0.81 9.93 -1.33
C GLU A 262 -0.52 8.65 -2.12
N ILE A 263 0.76 8.29 -2.33
CA ILE A 263 1.13 6.98 -2.90
C ILE A 263 0.65 5.84 -1.99
N GLY A 264 0.82 5.98 -0.67
CA GLY A 264 0.33 5.03 0.32
C GLY A 264 -1.18 4.84 0.27
N LEU A 265 -1.94 5.93 0.16
CA LEU A 265 -3.40 5.89 -0.03
C LEU A 265 -3.81 5.22 -1.35
N ARG A 266 -3.09 5.49 -2.44
CA ARG A 266 -3.35 4.83 -3.73
C ARG A 266 -3.07 3.33 -3.66
N TYR A 267 -1.98 2.96 -3.01
CA TYR A 267 -1.65 1.56 -2.80
C TYR A 267 -2.67 0.87 -1.88
N ALA A 268 -3.12 1.54 -0.82
CA ALA A 268 -4.18 1.06 0.08
C ALA A 268 -5.48 0.68 -0.65
N MET A 269 -5.82 1.39 -1.72
CA MET A 269 -7.03 1.13 -2.52
C MET A 269 -6.91 -0.11 -3.41
N CYS A 270 -5.70 -0.61 -3.66
CA CYS A 270 -5.47 -1.76 -4.54
C CYS A 270 -4.68 -2.89 -3.87
N SER A 271 -4.22 -2.72 -2.63
CA SER A 271 -3.48 -3.70 -1.86
C SER A 271 -4.32 -4.91 -1.49
N ASP A 272 -3.66 -6.06 -1.37
CA ASP A 272 -4.22 -7.24 -0.72
C ASP A 272 -4.43 -6.95 0.78
N PRO A 273 -5.52 -7.43 1.42
CA PRO A 273 -5.77 -7.20 2.84
C PRO A 273 -4.64 -7.61 3.79
N ARG A 274 -3.75 -8.53 3.38
CA ARG A 274 -2.57 -8.93 4.15
C ARG A 274 -1.53 -7.81 4.27
N GLU A 275 -1.56 -6.83 3.38
CA GLU A 275 -0.64 -5.68 3.41
C GLU A 275 -1.20 -4.47 4.15
N ASP A 276 -2.52 -4.43 4.37
CA ASP A 276 -3.21 -3.31 5.00
C ASP A 276 -2.60 -2.87 6.33
N PRO A 277 -2.10 -3.76 7.23
CA PRO A 277 -1.45 -3.31 8.46
C PRO A 277 -0.21 -2.43 8.24
N LEU A 278 0.64 -2.75 7.26
CA LEU A 278 1.80 -1.90 6.94
C LEU A 278 1.38 -0.58 6.30
N VAL A 279 0.43 -0.65 5.37
CA VAL A 279 -0.05 0.54 4.67
C VAL A 279 -0.76 1.49 5.64
N TYR A 280 -1.48 0.93 6.61
CA TYR A 280 -2.09 1.65 7.73
C TYR A 280 -1.06 2.46 8.52
N VAL A 281 0.11 1.91 8.78
CA VAL A 281 1.20 2.58 9.51
C VAL A 281 1.66 3.82 8.75
N ILE A 282 1.86 3.70 7.44
CA ILE A 282 2.25 4.82 6.56
C ILE A 282 1.19 5.93 6.59
N ILE A 283 -0.09 5.57 6.57
CA ILE A 283 -1.21 6.52 6.52
C ILE A 283 -1.50 7.16 7.90
N ASN A 284 -1.15 6.50 9.00
CA ASN A 284 -1.65 6.85 10.34
C ASN A 284 -0.57 7.21 11.38
N GLN A 285 0.74 7.11 11.08
CA GLN A 285 1.80 7.50 12.02
C GLN A 285 2.13 9.01 12.07
N GLN A 286 2.74 9.43 13.18
CA GLN A 286 2.55 10.70 13.90
C GLN A 286 3.31 11.96 13.41
N SER A 287 4.07 11.94 12.33
CA SER A 287 4.81 13.13 11.88
C SER A 287 3.95 13.96 10.91
N CYS A 288 3.34 15.04 11.43
CA CYS A 288 2.78 16.22 10.73
C CYS A 288 1.68 16.06 9.65
N LEU A 289 1.44 14.87 9.12
CA LEU A 289 0.37 14.59 8.16
C LEU A 289 -0.56 13.50 8.71
N ARG A 290 -1.06 13.67 9.94
CA ARG A 290 -2.26 12.92 10.29
C ARG A 290 -3.30 13.29 9.25
N TRP A 291 -3.97 12.31 8.66
CA TRP A 291 -5.06 12.58 7.73
C TRP A 291 -6.17 13.43 8.40
N THR A 292 -6.29 13.36 9.73
CA THR A 292 -7.18 14.22 10.54
C THR A 292 -6.77 15.70 10.53
N ASP A 293 -5.48 15.96 10.32
CA ASP A 293 -4.87 17.29 10.38
C ASP A 293 -4.54 17.84 8.98
N SER A 294 -4.49 16.97 7.95
CA SER A 294 -4.39 17.41 6.56
C SER A 294 -5.67 18.11 6.13
N GLU A 295 -5.57 19.40 5.83
CA GLU A 295 -6.68 20.14 5.25
C GLU A 295 -7.09 19.47 3.93
N PRO A 296 -8.38 19.26 3.66
CA PRO A 296 -8.84 18.61 2.43
C PRO A 296 -8.35 19.30 1.12
N GLU A 297 -7.93 20.56 1.23
CA GLU A 297 -7.33 21.36 0.16
C GLU A 297 -5.83 21.08 -0.06
N SER A 298 -5.20 20.25 0.78
CA SER A 298 -3.77 19.91 0.73
C SER A 298 -3.42 18.77 -0.22
N PHE A 299 -4.42 18.00 -0.70
CA PHE A 299 -4.15 16.96 -1.69
C PHE A 299 -3.74 17.58 -3.03
N GLN A 300 -2.76 16.95 -3.67
CA GLN A 300 -2.27 17.43 -4.95
C GLN A 300 -3.37 17.29 -6.02
N SER A 301 -3.53 18.34 -6.83
CA SER A 301 -4.54 18.36 -7.90
C SER A 301 -4.28 17.26 -8.93
N VAL A 302 -5.34 16.61 -9.38
CA VAL A 302 -5.29 15.57 -10.41
C VAL A 302 -6.23 15.89 -11.57
N ASP A 303 -6.02 15.22 -12.70
CA ASP A 303 -6.96 15.28 -13.82
C ASP A 303 -8.14 14.31 -13.63
N ILE A 304 -9.14 14.44 -14.49
CA ILE A 304 -10.39 13.69 -14.38
C ILE A 304 -10.21 12.16 -14.48
N GLU A 305 -9.30 11.70 -15.35
CA GLU A 305 -9.06 10.26 -15.53
C GLU A 305 -8.44 9.66 -14.26
N ASP A 306 -7.51 10.40 -13.63
CA ASP A 306 -6.91 10.01 -12.36
C ASP A 306 -7.96 9.99 -11.23
N ALA A 307 -8.81 11.01 -11.15
CA ALA A 307 -9.86 11.11 -10.15
C ALA A 307 -10.87 9.94 -10.26
N ASP A 308 -11.32 9.62 -11.48
CA ASP A 308 -12.26 8.51 -11.73
C ASP A 308 -11.65 7.16 -11.36
N GLN A 309 -10.35 7.00 -11.63
CA GLN A 309 -9.60 5.81 -11.27
C GLN A 309 -9.49 5.65 -9.75
N VAL A 310 -9.12 6.71 -9.03
CA VAL A 310 -9.06 6.72 -7.56
C VAL A 310 -10.43 6.39 -6.98
N ALA A 311 -11.50 7.03 -7.47
CA ALA A 311 -12.85 6.78 -6.98
C ALA A 311 -13.27 5.31 -7.19
N SER A 312 -13.00 4.75 -8.37
CA SER A 312 -13.33 3.36 -8.69
C SER A 312 -12.58 2.36 -7.80
N CYS A 313 -11.27 2.57 -7.60
CA CYS A 313 -10.46 1.73 -6.71
C CYS A 313 -10.90 1.86 -5.24
N ALA A 314 -11.22 3.07 -4.78
CA ALA A 314 -11.74 3.31 -3.44
C ALA A 314 -13.07 2.59 -3.19
N ILE A 315 -14.02 2.69 -4.13
CA ILE A 315 -15.31 1.96 -4.07
C ILE A 315 -15.06 0.45 -3.95
N GLN A 316 -14.18 -0.10 -4.78
CA GLN A 316 -13.85 -1.52 -4.75
C GLN A 316 -13.25 -1.93 -3.40
N LYS A 317 -12.28 -1.17 -2.90
CA LYS A 317 -11.61 -1.46 -1.62
C LYS A 317 -12.56 -1.33 -0.44
N LEU A 318 -13.38 -0.29 -0.35
CA LEU A 318 -14.34 -0.12 0.75
C LEU A 318 -15.36 -1.27 0.81
N ARG A 319 -15.77 -1.79 -0.35
CA ARG A 319 -16.65 -2.97 -0.44
C ARG A 319 -15.95 -4.25 0.02
N SER A 320 -14.69 -4.46 -0.37
CA SER A 320 -13.97 -5.71 -0.11
C SER A 320 -13.20 -5.74 1.22
N MET A 321 -12.89 -4.59 1.81
CA MET A 321 -12.03 -4.50 2.99
C MET A 321 -12.70 -5.21 4.18
N PRO A 322 -11.96 -6.08 4.91
CA PRO A 322 -12.54 -6.85 6.00
C PRO A 322 -13.01 -5.95 7.15
N THR A 323 -13.96 -6.45 7.93
CA THR A 323 -14.42 -5.83 9.19
C THR A 323 -13.41 -6.10 10.29
N ILE A 324 -12.24 -5.50 10.18
CA ILE A 324 -11.23 -5.49 11.26
C ILE A 324 -11.30 -4.11 11.88
N ASN A 325 -11.66 -4.04 13.17
CA ASN A 325 -11.99 -2.81 13.89
C ASN A 325 -10.88 -1.74 13.96
N ASN A 326 -9.66 -2.07 13.52
CA ASN A 326 -8.53 -1.14 13.47
C ASN A 326 -8.32 -0.51 12.09
N MET A 327 -9.06 -0.94 11.05
CA MET A 327 -8.91 -0.40 9.69
C MET A 327 -9.80 0.81 9.41
N ASN A 328 -10.57 1.26 10.40
CA ASN A 328 -11.49 2.39 10.27
C ASN A 328 -10.79 3.70 9.89
N HIS A 329 -9.58 3.95 10.40
CA HIS A 329 -8.81 5.12 10.00
C HIS A 329 -8.34 5.02 8.54
N MET A 330 -7.96 3.83 8.08
CA MET A 330 -7.59 3.60 6.68
C MET A 330 -8.79 3.72 5.74
N SER A 331 -9.96 3.18 6.10
CA SER A 331 -11.19 3.36 5.31
C SER A 331 -11.60 4.82 5.23
N THR A 332 -11.46 5.54 6.35
CA THR A 332 -11.68 6.98 6.40
C THR A 332 -10.70 7.74 5.49
N GLY A 333 -9.40 7.43 5.58
CA GLY A 333 -8.38 8.01 4.72
C GLY A 333 -8.68 7.78 3.23
N ILE A 334 -9.04 6.55 2.85
CA ILE A 334 -9.44 6.20 1.48
C ILE A 334 -10.66 6.99 1.03
N LEU A 335 -11.71 7.04 1.84
CA LEU A 335 -12.93 7.80 1.52
C LEU A 335 -12.62 9.29 1.36
N SER A 336 -11.85 9.86 2.29
CA SER A 336 -11.49 11.28 2.30
C SER A 336 -10.75 11.67 1.02
N TYR A 337 -9.73 10.90 0.67
CA TYR A 337 -8.90 11.13 -0.50
C TYR A 337 -9.71 11.03 -1.78
N ALA A 338 -10.47 9.94 -1.94
CA ALA A 338 -11.32 9.74 -3.11
C ALA A 338 -12.35 10.85 -3.25
N SER A 339 -13.02 11.23 -2.15
CA SER A 339 -14.00 12.30 -2.12
C SER A 339 -13.39 13.64 -2.53
N MET A 340 -12.21 13.97 -2.02
CA MET A 340 -11.58 15.26 -2.28
C MET A 340 -10.99 15.36 -3.68
N LEU A 341 -10.65 14.25 -4.33
CA LEU A 341 -10.20 14.25 -5.72
C LEU A 341 -11.34 14.26 -6.75
N LEU A 342 -12.60 14.00 -6.35
CA LEU A 342 -13.73 14.05 -7.28
C LEU A 342 -13.81 15.41 -7.99
N CYS A 343 -13.87 15.35 -9.32
CA CYS A 343 -14.11 16.49 -10.19
C CYS A 343 -15.61 16.78 -10.30
N PRO A 344 -16.03 18.03 -10.55
CA PRO A 344 -17.45 18.37 -10.75
C PRO A 344 -18.17 17.54 -11.82
N GLN A 345 -17.45 17.07 -12.85
CA GLN A 345 -17.97 16.26 -13.93
C GLN A 345 -18.19 14.79 -13.53
N SER A 346 -17.44 14.29 -12.56
CA SER A 346 -17.40 12.89 -12.13
C SER A 346 -18.25 12.63 -10.88
N ILE A 347 -18.67 13.70 -10.19
CA ILE A 347 -19.32 13.59 -8.89
C ILE A 347 -20.61 12.79 -8.96
N GLU A 348 -21.47 13.04 -9.93
CA GLU A 348 -22.78 12.37 -10.07
C GLU A 348 -22.62 10.85 -10.26
N GLN A 349 -21.57 10.44 -10.97
CA GLN A 349 -21.27 9.04 -11.24
C GLN A 349 -20.74 8.32 -10.01
N HIS A 350 -19.81 8.94 -9.28
CA HIS A 350 -19.02 8.23 -8.27
C HIS A 350 -19.48 8.47 -6.84
N VAL A 351 -20.04 9.63 -6.49
CA VAL A 351 -20.29 9.99 -5.08
C VAL A 351 -21.29 9.06 -4.39
N ASN A 352 -22.37 8.70 -5.10
CA ASN A 352 -23.38 7.78 -4.57
C ASN A 352 -22.77 6.40 -4.31
N GLN A 353 -22.00 5.86 -5.26
CA GLN A 353 -21.37 4.54 -5.12
C GLN A 353 -20.31 4.52 -4.00
N LEU A 354 -19.57 5.62 -3.85
CA LEU A 354 -18.55 5.78 -2.84
C LEU A 354 -19.16 5.80 -1.43
N TYR A 355 -20.22 6.58 -1.22
CA TYR A 355 -20.91 6.65 0.07
C TYR A 355 -21.75 5.41 0.36
N GLU A 356 -22.37 4.80 -0.64
CA GLU A 356 -23.02 3.49 -0.50
C GLU A 356 -22.01 2.44 0.01
N ALA A 357 -20.82 2.37 -0.61
CA ALA A 357 -19.76 1.47 -0.17
C ALA A 357 -19.28 1.77 1.27
N ALA A 358 -19.16 3.05 1.62
CA ALA A 358 -18.78 3.47 2.97
C ALA A 358 -19.86 3.11 4.02
N PHE A 359 -21.14 3.33 3.73
CA PHE A 359 -22.24 2.97 4.61
C PHE A 359 -22.36 1.46 4.77
N GLN A 360 -22.31 0.69 3.68
CA GLN A 360 -22.29 -0.77 3.74
C GLN A 360 -21.14 -1.30 4.59
N ARG A 361 -19.97 -0.66 4.53
CA ARG A 361 -18.85 -0.99 5.41
C ARG A 361 -19.16 -0.66 6.87
N ALA A 362 -19.60 0.57 7.17
CA ALA A 362 -19.95 0.99 8.54
C ALA A 362 -21.04 0.09 9.17
N TRP A 363 -22.02 -0.35 8.38
CA TRP A 363 -23.05 -1.31 8.79
C TRP A 363 -22.49 -2.69 9.16
N ARG A 364 -21.52 -3.18 8.38
CA ARG A 364 -20.85 -4.43 8.73
C ARG A 364 -20.02 -4.28 10.01
N GLU A 365 -19.39 -3.12 10.21
CA GLU A 365 -18.61 -2.82 11.42
C GLU A 365 -19.48 -2.73 12.69
N ILE A 366 -20.57 -1.95 12.66
CA ILE A 366 -21.43 -1.78 13.85
C ILE A 366 -22.02 -3.11 14.33
N SER A 367 -22.31 -4.03 13.39
CA SER A 367 -22.80 -5.38 13.68
C SER A 367 -21.79 -6.23 14.44
N VAL A 368 -20.49 -5.99 14.23
CA VAL A 368 -19.38 -6.67 14.92
C VAL A 368 -19.06 -6.00 16.25
N ILE A 369 -19.07 -4.67 16.30
CA ILE A 369 -18.61 -3.87 17.44
C ILE A 369 -19.57 -3.93 18.64
N HIS A 370 -20.86 -4.21 18.40
CA HIS A 370 -21.85 -4.40 19.47
C HIS A 370 -21.49 -5.47 20.51
N ARG A 371 -20.49 -6.31 20.25
CA ARG A 371 -20.02 -7.35 21.18
C ARG A 371 -18.61 -7.08 21.73
N THR A 372 -18.11 -5.86 21.64
CA THR A 372 -16.68 -5.53 21.88
C THR A 372 -16.44 -4.40 22.87
N ASP A 373 -15.17 -4.18 23.24
CA ASP A 373 -14.72 -3.18 24.22
C ASP A 373 -15.01 -1.71 23.81
N THR A 374 -14.92 -0.81 24.80
CA THR A 374 -15.15 0.63 24.65
C THR A 374 -14.19 1.29 23.66
N PHE A 375 -12.94 0.81 23.54
CA PHE A 375 -11.96 1.38 22.64
C PHE A 375 -12.40 1.22 21.18
N ARG A 376 -12.89 0.04 20.81
CA ARG A 376 -13.43 -0.23 19.46
C ARG A 376 -14.64 0.63 19.13
N TRP A 377 -15.51 0.88 20.11
CA TRP A 377 -16.62 1.80 19.96
C TRP A 377 -16.16 3.24 19.69
N CYS A 378 -15.14 3.73 20.41
CA CYS A 378 -14.56 5.05 20.16
C CYS A 378 -14.00 5.17 18.74
N THR A 379 -13.24 4.17 18.28
CA THR A 379 -12.68 4.16 16.92
C THR A 379 -13.77 4.16 15.84
N PHE A 380 -14.88 3.48 16.07
CA PHE A 380 -16.03 3.51 15.17
C PHE A 380 -16.79 4.84 15.18
N ALA A 381 -16.95 5.46 16.35
CA ALA A 381 -17.56 6.80 16.43
C ALA A 381 -16.75 7.83 15.64
N VAL A 382 -15.42 7.78 15.70
CA VAL A 382 -14.52 8.64 14.89
C VAL A 382 -14.69 8.37 13.40
N HIS A 383 -14.85 7.11 12.99
CA HIS A 383 -15.15 6.75 11.60
C HIS A 383 -16.44 7.42 11.11
N LEU A 384 -17.52 7.31 11.88
CA LEU A 384 -18.82 7.91 11.53
C LEU A 384 -18.76 9.45 11.48
N GLU A 385 -18.11 10.08 12.46
CA GLU A 385 -17.85 11.53 12.44
C GLU A 385 -17.14 11.96 11.16
N SER A 386 -16.18 11.15 10.72
CA SER A 386 -15.42 11.42 9.51
C SER A 386 -16.29 11.28 8.24
N LEU A 387 -17.18 10.28 8.17
CA LEU A 387 -18.12 10.14 7.04
C LEU A 387 -18.92 11.43 6.84
N VAL A 388 -19.45 12.00 7.92
CA VAL A 388 -20.24 13.24 7.88
C VAL A 388 -19.38 14.46 7.59
N THR A 389 -18.18 14.51 8.18
CA THR A 389 -17.23 15.60 7.92
C THR A 389 -16.89 15.69 6.44
N TYR A 390 -16.56 14.57 5.80
CA TYR A 390 -16.25 14.56 4.37
C TYR A 390 -17.47 14.79 3.48
N LEU A 391 -18.67 14.39 3.93
CA LEU A 391 -19.91 14.69 3.20
C LEU A 391 -20.19 16.19 3.22
N TYR A 392 -19.99 16.83 4.37
CA TYR A 392 -20.09 18.28 4.51
C TYR A 392 -19.06 19.00 3.64
N LEU A 393 -17.81 18.53 3.60
CA LEU A 393 -16.76 19.11 2.77
C LEU A 393 -17.07 18.97 1.27
N LEU A 394 -17.61 17.83 0.84
CA LEU A 394 -18.12 17.66 -0.52
C LEU A 394 -19.27 18.63 -0.82
N CYS A 395 -20.21 18.82 0.10
CA CYS A 395 -21.27 19.82 -0.02
C CYS A 395 -20.70 21.24 -0.17
N LYS A 396 -19.68 21.60 0.61
CA LYS A 396 -19.00 22.89 0.51
C LYS A 396 -18.31 23.05 -0.86
N LYS A 397 -17.60 22.02 -1.32
CA LYS A 397 -16.82 22.03 -2.57
C LYS A 397 -17.72 22.01 -3.81
N HIS A 398 -18.75 21.17 -3.82
CA HIS A 398 -19.54 20.86 -5.02
C HIS A 398 -21.03 21.22 -4.95
N GLY A 399 -21.55 21.67 -3.82
CA GLY A 399 -22.97 21.98 -3.63
C GLY A 399 -23.52 23.12 -4.49
N ARG A 400 -22.65 23.85 -5.21
CA ARG A 400 -23.05 24.86 -6.21
C ARG A 400 -23.29 24.25 -7.61
N HIS A 401 -22.87 23.01 -7.86
CA HIS A 401 -23.11 22.32 -9.11
C HIS A 401 -24.46 21.58 -9.05
N PRO A 402 -25.41 21.80 -9.98
CA PRO A 402 -26.78 21.31 -9.84
C PRO A 402 -26.90 19.80 -9.58
N GLY A 403 -26.26 18.95 -10.39
CA GLY A 403 -26.38 17.51 -10.18
C GLY A 403 -25.49 16.97 -9.06
N GLY A 404 -24.35 17.60 -8.77
CA GLY A 404 -23.60 17.35 -7.54
C GLY A 404 -24.41 17.65 -6.27
N ALA A 405 -25.13 18.78 -6.24
CA ALA A 405 -25.99 19.16 -5.13
C ALA A 405 -27.16 18.18 -4.92
N ILE A 406 -27.75 17.68 -6.01
CA ILE A 406 -28.81 16.66 -5.94
C ILE A 406 -28.25 15.36 -5.36
N ALA A 407 -27.13 14.84 -5.90
CA ALA A 407 -26.52 13.61 -5.42
C ALA A 407 -26.11 13.71 -3.94
N LEU A 408 -25.43 14.79 -3.56
CA LEU A 408 -25.00 15.02 -2.17
C LEU A 408 -26.19 15.18 -1.21
N ARG A 409 -27.27 15.86 -1.65
CA ARG A 409 -28.50 15.96 -0.86
C ARG A 409 -29.14 14.59 -0.66
N THR A 410 -29.16 13.73 -1.68
CA THR A 410 -29.68 12.37 -1.56
C THR A 410 -28.90 11.59 -0.50
N ILE A 411 -27.57 11.64 -0.53
CA ILE A 411 -26.71 10.98 0.47
C ILE A 411 -26.93 11.56 1.87
N ALA A 412 -27.00 12.89 2.00
CA ALA A 412 -27.21 13.55 3.29
C ALA A 412 -28.60 13.30 3.91
N LEU A 413 -29.56 12.88 3.09
CA LEU A 413 -30.91 12.50 3.51
C LEU A 413 -31.10 10.98 3.54
N ASP A 414 -30.04 10.21 3.32
CA ASP A 414 -30.10 8.75 3.31
C ASP A 414 -30.42 8.21 4.70
N TRP A 415 -31.43 7.35 4.77
CA TRP A 415 -31.89 6.75 6.02
C TRP A 415 -30.78 5.93 6.71
N ASP A 416 -29.91 5.28 5.94
CA ASP A 416 -28.82 4.46 6.47
C ASP A 416 -27.89 5.28 7.36
N LEU A 417 -27.61 6.54 6.97
CA LEU A 417 -26.78 7.45 7.75
C LEU A 417 -27.43 7.78 9.10
N TYR A 418 -28.71 8.18 9.10
CA TYR A 418 -29.41 8.53 10.33
C TYR A 418 -29.56 7.33 11.26
N GLU A 419 -29.81 6.14 10.72
CA GLU A 419 -29.92 4.92 11.51
C GLU A 419 -28.57 4.51 12.11
N LEU A 420 -27.46 4.61 11.36
CA LEU A 420 -26.10 4.40 11.89
C LEU A 420 -25.80 5.35 13.06
N TYR A 421 -26.17 6.64 12.93
CA TYR A 421 -26.02 7.62 14.00
C TYR A 421 -26.87 7.29 15.22
N ALA A 422 -28.16 7.00 15.03
CA ALA A 422 -29.06 6.66 16.11
C ALA A 422 -28.55 5.44 16.89
N ARG A 423 -28.11 4.38 16.20
CA ARG A 423 -27.54 3.19 16.83
C ARG A 423 -26.25 3.48 17.60
N THR A 424 -25.40 4.36 17.08
CA THR A 424 -24.15 4.75 17.75
C THR A 424 -24.41 5.59 18.99
N LEU A 425 -25.35 6.55 18.92
CA LEU A 425 -25.73 7.40 20.06
C LEU A 425 -26.43 6.60 21.17
N LEU A 426 -27.23 5.59 20.81
CA LEU A 426 -27.94 4.74 21.75
C LEU A 426 -27.08 3.59 22.28
N SER A 427 -25.96 3.25 21.61
CA SER A 427 -25.06 2.15 21.98
C SER A 427 -24.60 2.12 23.46
N PRO A 428 -24.22 3.25 24.08
CA PRO A 428 -23.85 3.28 25.51
C PRO A 428 -24.94 2.76 26.45
N LEU A 429 -26.22 2.84 26.06
CA LEU A 429 -27.34 2.30 26.85
C LEU A 429 -27.40 0.77 26.79
N PHE A 430 -26.90 0.17 25.71
CA PHE A 430 -26.85 -1.29 25.52
C PHE A 430 -25.61 -1.92 26.18
N LEU A 431 -24.53 -1.16 26.37
CA LEU A 431 -23.30 -1.62 27.06
C LEU A 431 -23.44 -1.71 28.58
N LEU A 432 -24.46 -1.06 29.16
CA LEU A 432 -24.74 -1.04 30.60
C LEU A 432 -25.77 -2.10 31.04
N GLY A 433 -26.29 -2.91 30.11
CA GLY A 433 -27.16 -4.04 30.43
C GLY A 433 -26.37 -5.22 31.02
N PRO A 434 -26.97 -6.06 31.90
CA PRO A 434 -26.33 -7.29 32.36
C PRO A 434 -25.93 -8.13 31.14
N SER A 435 -24.71 -8.67 31.15
CA SER A 435 -24.19 -9.54 30.09
C SER A 435 -25.19 -10.66 29.83
N ILE A 436 -25.84 -10.63 28.67
CA ILE A 436 -26.78 -11.68 28.26
C ILE A 436 -25.93 -12.94 28.04
N GLU A 437 -25.98 -13.88 28.99
CA GLU A 437 -25.44 -15.21 28.80
C GLU A 437 -26.05 -15.82 27.53
N THR A 438 -25.19 -16.44 26.72
CA THR A 438 -25.49 -16.98 25.40
C THR A 438 -26.63 -17.99 25.42
N GLY A 439 -27.87 -17.51 25.28
CA GLY A 439 -28.98 -18.25 24.69
C GLY A 439 -28.94 -18.04 23.18
N GLU A 440 -29.00 -19.13 22.41
CA GLU A 440 -28.97 -19.14 20.94
C GLU A 440 -30.00 -18.17 20.35
N PHE A 441 -29.57 -16.98 19.96
CA PHE A 441 -30.28 -16.18 18.98
C PHE A 441 -29.97 -16.76 17.60
N VAL A 442 -30.82 -17.68 17.17
CA VAL A 442 -30.95 -18.04 15.75
C VAL A 442 -31.49 -16.80 15.04
N PHE A 443 -30.62 -16.04 14.40
CA PHE A 443 -31.04 -15.04 13.41
C PHE A 443 -31.57 -15.80 12.19
N SER A 444 -32.90 -15.94 12.10
CA SER A 444 -33.55 -16.29 10.84
C SER A 444 -33.42 -15.13 9.86
N ASP A 445 -33.07 -15.41 8.60
CA ASP A 445 -32.86 -14.47 7.48
C ASP A 445 -34.07 -13.58 7.09
N GLU A 446 -35.11 -13.49 7.93
CA GLU A 446 -36.25 -12.62 7.67
C GLU A 446 -36.38 -11.51 8.71
N LYS A 447 -36.07 -10.28 8.25
CA LYS A 447 -36.34 -8.97 8.86
C LYS A 447 -35.66 -8.69 10.20
N VAL A 448 -34.61 -7.86 10.12
CA VAL A 448 -34.09 -7.08 11.25
C VAL A 448 -35.25 -6.24 11.83
N PRO A 449 -35.58 -6.34 13.12
CA PRO A 449 -36.64 -5.53 13.72
C PRO A 449 -36.32 -4.04 13.65
N SER A 450 -37.30 -3.23 13.26
CA SER A 450 -37.16 -1.77 13.30
C SER A 450 -37.00 -1.29 14.74
N LEU A 451 -36.20 -0.25 14.97
CA LEU A 451 -35.97 0.38 16.28
C LEU A 451 -37.25 0.83 17.01
N LEU A 452 -38.38 0.94 16.28
CA LEU A 452 -39.71 1.21 16.84
C LEU A 452 -40.23 0.10 17.78
N GLU A 453 -39.80 -1.15 17.59
CA GLU A 453 -40.25 -2.27 18.44
C GLU A 453 -39.42 -2.40 19.73
N VAL A 454 -38.17 -1.93 19.74
CA VAL A 454 -37.30 -1.95 20.92
C VAL A 454 -37.57 -0.74 21.82
N GLY A 455 -37.97 0.40 21.25
CA GLY A 455 -38.33 1.61 21.99
C GLY A 455 -39.63 1.52 22.80
N LEU A 456 -40.42 0.45 22.66
CA LEU A 456 -41.65 0.21 23.43
C LEU A 456 -41.44 -0.72 24.65
N LEU A 457 -40.21 -1.18 24.88
CA LEU A 457 -39.85 -2.09 26.00
C LEU A 457 -38.89 -1.45 27.02
N ILE A 458 -38.63 -0.15 26.91
CA ILE A 458 -38.05 0.72 27.96
C ILE A 458 -39.15 1.66 28.41
#